data_AF-L0K334-F1
#
_entry.id   AF-L0K334-F1
#
_cell.length_a   1.000
_cell.length_b   1.000
_cell.length_c   1.000
_cell.angle_alpha   90.00
_cell.angle_beta   90.00
_cell.angle_gamma   90.00
#
_symmetry.space_group_name_H-M   'P 1'
#
loop_
_entity.id
_entity.type
_entity.pdbx_description
1 polymer ?
#
loop_
_entity_poly.entity_id
_entity_poly.type
_entity_poly.pdbx_seq_one_letter_code
_entity_poly.pdbx_strand_id
1 'polypeptide(L)'
;MAEQLQQDMQCEGLLECIHGLKQLDKDCFRVLVESEDPLTIDEVAEQVDRERSTAYRSIQRLLQSGFIQKEQVNYDQGGYYHVYYPTDPSQIANDMQRMLNDWYAKMGQLIQEFEDKYEGVEDGTPTVENTRA
;
A
#
# COMPACT_ATOMS: atom_id res chain seq x y z
N MET A 1 -2.56 -17.60 -5.94
CA MET A 1 -2.76 -16.13 -5.96
C MET A 1 -4.20 -15.76 -5.60
N ALA A 2 -5.23 -16.35 -6.21
CA ALA A 2 -6.63 -16.12 -5.79
C ALA A 2 -6.97 -16.67 -4.39
N GLU A 3 -6.33 -17.75 -3.93
CA GLU A 3 -6.60 -18.33 -2.60
C GLU A 3 -6.07 -17.49 -1.44
N GLN A 4 -5.05 -16.66 -1.63
CA GLN A 4 -4.56 -15.74 -0.59
C GLN A 4 -5.50 -14.55 -0.36
N LEU A 5 -6.39 -14.26 -1.32
CA LEU A 5 -7.45 -13.25 -1.18
C LEU A 5 -8.66 -13.77 -0.38
N GLN A 6 -8.77 -15.09 -0.16
CA GLN A 6 -9.93 -15.69 0.52
C GLN A 6 -9.73 -15.88 2.03
N GLN A 7 -8.50 -15.86 2.53
CA GLN A 7 -8.24 -16.00 3.96
C GLN A 7 -8.11 -14.62 4.61
N ASP A 8 -9.23 -14.21 5.20
CA ASP A 8 -9.41 -13.10 6.13
C ASP A 8 -9.25 -11.67 5.59
N MET A 9 -10.27 -11.23 4.84
CA MET A 9 -10.65 -9.81 4.73
C MET A 9 -11.17 -9.25 6.07
N GLN A 10 -10.41 -9.39 7.16
CA GLN A 10 -10.58 -8.56 8.35
C GLN A 10 -9.83 -7.24 8.09
N CYS A 11 -10.33 -6.09 8.56
CA CYS A 11 -9.76 -4.76 8.24
C CYS A 11 -8.22 -4.68 8.43
N GLU A 12 -7.66 -5.42 9.38
CA GLU A 12 -6.21 -5.49 9.60
C GLU A 12 -5.42 -6.34 8.56
N GLY A 13 -6.07 -7.28 7.87
CA GLY A 13 -5.47 -8.07 6.78
C GLY A 13 -5.32 -7.27 5.48
N LEU A 14 -6.18 -6.26 5.29
CA LEU A 14 -6.14 -5.38 4.11
C LEU A 14 -4.86 -4.51 4.10
N LEU A 15 -4.38 -4.13 5.28
CA LEU A 15 -3.10 -3.44 5.51
C LEU A 15 -1.89 -4.26 5.03
N GLU A 16 -1.90 -5.56 5.27
CA GLU A 16 -0.86 -6.48 4.79
C GLU A 16 -0.92 -6.65 3.29
N CYS A 17 -2.13 -6.89 2.76
CA CYS A 17 -2.31 -7.31 1.38
C CYS A 17 -2.09 -6.17 0.37
N ILE A 18 -2.47 -4.93 0.70
CA ILE A 18 -2.36 -3.79 -0.23
C ILE A 18 -1.04 -3.04 -0.02
N HIS A 19 -0.54 -2.95 1.21
CA HIS A 19 0.59 -2.08 1.54
C HIS A 19 1.85 -2.82 2.00
N GLY A 20 1.82 -4.15 2.13
CA GLY A 20 2.98 -4.94 2.53
C GLY A 20 3.47 -4.62 3.96
N LEU A 21 2.57 -4.16 4.82
CA LEU A 21 2.88 -3.80 6.20
C LEU A 21 3.18 -5.06 7.02
N LYS A 22 4.23 -4.99 7.84
CA LYS A 22 4.64 -6.05 8.77
C LYS A 22 3.88 -5.94 10.08
N GLN A 23 3.94 -6.97 10.92
CA GLN A 23 3.34 -6.95 12.26
C GLN A 23 3.73 -5.71 13.07
N LEU A 24 5.03 -5.36 13.07
CA LEU A 24 5.49 -4.17 13.78
C LEU A 24 4.89 -2.86 13.23
N ASP A 25 4.57 -2.80 11.94
CA ASP A 25 3.94 -1.61 11.36
C ASP A 25 2.51 -1.46 11.88
N LYS A 26 1.78 -2.58 12.01
CA LYS A 26 0.45 -2.61 12.64
C LYS A 26 0.52 -2.21 14.10
N ASP A 27 1.51 -2.72 14.83
CA ASP A 27 1.68 -2.40 16.25
C ASP A 27 1.97 -0.90 16.44
N CYS A 28 2.84 -0.31 15.62
CA CYS A 28 3.08 1.14 15.60
C CYS A 28 1.81 1.94 15.23
N PHE A 29 1.04 1.48 14.24
CA PHE A 29 -0.20 2.14 13.86
C PHE A 29 -1.26 2.10 14.97
N ARG A 30 -1.41 0.95 15.64
CA ARG A 30 -2.32 0.80 16.79
C ARG A 30 -1.94 1.75 17.93
N VAL A 31 -0.66 1.84 18.27
CA VAL A 31 -0.15 2.80 19.26
C VAL A 31 -0.56 4.24 18.92
N LEU A 32 -0.46 4.63 17.65
CA LEU A 32 -0.85 5.97 17.20
C LEU A 32 -2.37 6.19 17.24
N VAL A 33 -3.17 5.15 16.98
CA VAL A 33 -4.65 5.22 17.03
C VAL A 33 -5.18 5.25 18.46
N GLU A 34 -4.53 4.53 19.37
CA GLU A 34 -4.92 4.44 20.78
C GLU A 34 -4.43 5.64 21.60
N SER A 35 -3.49 6.42 21.08
CA SER A 35 -2.99 7.62 21.74
C SER A 35 -3.93 8.82 21.54
N GLU A 36 -4.17 9.57 22.61
CA GLU A 36 -4.95 10.80 22.57
C GLU A 36 -4.19 11.95 21.89
N ASP A 37 -2.85 11.93 21.96
CA ASP A 37 -1.96 12.98 21.47
C ASP A 37 -1.03 12.47 20.35
N PRO A 38 -0.61 13.33 19.40
CA PRO A 38 0.39 12.98 18.41
C PRO A 38 1.73 12.58 19.04
N LEU A 39 2.32 11.48 18.56
CA LEU A 39 3.52 10.88 19.17
C LEU A 39 4.77 11.12 18.33
N THR A 40 5.90 11.29 19.00
CA THR A 40 7.23 11.23 18.40
C THR A 40 7.65 9.78 18.11
N ILE A 41 8.69 9.62 17.28
CA ILE A 41 9.26 8.28 16.99
C ILE A 41 9.79 7.63 18.26
N ASP A 42 10.35 8.41 19.18
CA ASP A 42 10.91 7.94 20.42
C ASP A 42 9.81 7.38 21.35
N GLU A 43 8.67 8.08 21.47
CA GLU A 43 7.51 7.61 22.23
C GLU A 43 6.86 6.37 21.60
N VAL A 44 6.74 6.31 20.27
CA VAL A 44 6.25 5.09 19.60
C VAL A 44 7.19 3.92 19.85
N ALA A 45 8.50 4.14 19.76
CA ALA A 45 9.51 3.10 19.96
C ALA A 45 9.45 2.51 21.38
N GLU A 46 9.25 3.35 22.39
CA GLU A 46 9.05 2.93 23.78
C GLU A 46 7.78 2.08 23.93
N GLN A 47 6.66 2.50 23.35
CA GLN A 47 5.39 1.79 23.48
C GLN A 47 5.37 0.43 22.76
N VAL A 48 6.08 0.29 21.65
CA VAL A 48 6.21 -1.01 20.94
C VAL A 48 7.38 -1.86 21.43
N ASP A 49 8.09 -1.43 22.47
CA ASP A 49 9.29 -2.09 23.02
C ASP A 49 10.33 -2.41 21.94
N ARG A 50 10.70 -1.40 21.14
CA ARG A 50 11.71 -1.55 20.08
C ARG A 50 12.71 -0.42 20.08
N GLU A 51 13.87 -0.70 19.50
CA GLU A 51 14.83 0.35 19.20
C GLU A 51 14.22 1.40 18.25
N ARG A 52 14.55 2.66 18.53
CA ARG A 52 14.16 3.83 17.73
C ARG A 52 14.37 3.63 16.22
N SER A 53 15.49 3.05 15.82
CA SER A 53 15.81 2.82 14.40
C SER A 53 14.84 1.84 13.72
N THR A 54 14.31 0.89 14.48
CA THR A 54 13.35 -0.10 14.01
C THR A 54 11.96 0.53 13.92
N ALA A 55 11.53 1.25 14.96
CA ALA A 55 10.28 2.01 14.95
C ALA A 55 10.25 3.05 13.83
N TYR A 56 11.37 3.76 13.61
CA TYR A 56 11.53 4.72 12.51
C TYR A 56 11.20 4.10 11.15
N ARG A 57 11.71 2.89 10.85
CA ARG A 57 11.44 2.22 9.56
C ARG A 57 9.98 1.82 9.41
N SER A 58 9.30 1.48 10.50
CA SER A 58 7.87 1.19 10.50
C SER A 58 7.04 2.46 10.26
N ILE A 59 7.33 3.52 11.00
CA ILE A 59 6.70 4.84 10.84
C ILE A 59 6.91 5.40 9.43
N GLN A 60 8.10 5.29 8.86
CA GLN A 60 8.34 5.73 7.48
C GLN A 60 7.50 4.95 6.46
N ARG A 61 7.32 3.64 6.65
CA ARG A 61 6.48 2.83 5.76
C ARG A 61 5.01 3.22 5.88
N LEU A 62 4.51 3.41 7.11
CA LEU A 62 3.15 3.90 7.36
C LEU A 62 2.91 5.29 6.76
N LEU A 63 3.90 6.18 6.83
CA LEU A 63 3.82 7.52 6.25
C LEU A 63 3.78 7.45 4.72
N GLN A 64 4.59 6.58 4.11
CA GLN A 64 4.61 6.36 2.66
C GLN A 64 3.31 5.73 2.14
N SER A 65 2.68 4.87 2.93
CA SER A 65 1.40 4.26 2.58
C SER A 65 0.19 5.12 2.92
N GLY A 66 0.37 6.27 3.59
CA GLY A 66 -0.68 7.24 3.88
C GLY A 66 -1.52 6.93 5.12
N PHE A 67 -1.19 5.91 5.90
CA PHE A 67 -1.94 5.56 7.13
C PHE A 67 -1.72 6.54 8.26
N ILE A 68 -0.60 7.25 8.24
CA ILE A 68 -0.27 8.24 9.25
C ILE A 68 0.16 9.53 8.58
N GLN A 69 0.05 10.62 9.32
CA GLN A 69 0.52 11.93 8.93
C GLN A 69 1.69 12.34 9.82
N LYS A 70 2.38 13.39 9.40
CA LYS A 70 3.53 13.96 10.10
C LYS A 70 3.32 15.46 10.25
N GLU A 71 3.51 15.96 11.45
CA GLU A 71 3.48 17.39 11.74
C GLU A 71 4.79 17.85 12.39
N GLN A 72 5.16 19.10 12.11
CA GLN A 72 6.29 19.74 12.76
C GLN A 72 5.77 20.67 13.85
N VAL A 73 6.18 20.40 15.08
CA VAL A 73 5.87 21.25 16.23
C VAL A 73 7.12 22.06 16.57
N ASN A 74 6.96 23.38 16.67
CA ASN A 74 8.05 24.31 16.98
C ASN A 74 8.03 24.65 18.47
N TYR A 75 9.22 24.70 19.09
CA TYR A 75 9.35 25.17 20.47
C TYR A 75 9.36 26.70 20.53
N ASP A 76 8.81 27.26 21.62
CA ASP A 76 8.82 28.70 21.89
C ASP A 76 10.23 29.29 21.97
N GLN A 77 11.21 28.48 22.40
CA GLN A 77 12.62 28.88 22.56
C GLN A 77 13.50 28.55 21.34
N GLY A 78 12.89 28.14 20.23
CA GLY A 78 13.58 27.71 19.02
C GLY A 78 13.84 26.20 18.96
N GLY A 79 13.94 25.68 17.73
CA GLY A 79 13.99 24.24 17.45
C GLY A 79 12.62 23.67 17.08
N TYR A 80 12.62 22.45 16.54
CA TYR A 80 11.41 21.75 16.16
C TYR A 80 11.55 20.25 16.39
N TYR A 81 10.43 19.58 16.56
CA TYR A 81 10.34 18.14 16.55
C TYR A 81 9.20 17.69 15.64
N HIS A 82 9.18 16.38 15.36
CA HIS A 82 8.16 15.79 14.50
C HIS A 82 7.31 14.84 15.30
N VAL A 83 6.00 15.01 15.16
CA VAL A 83 4.98 14.12 15.70
C VAL A 83 4.22 13.45 14.58
N TYR A 84 3.64 12.32 14.90
CA TYR A 84 2.94 11.43 14.00
C TYR A 84 1.58 11.09 14.60
N TYR A 85 0.58 10.96 13.74
CA TYR A 85 -0.80 10.66 14.14
C TYR A 85 -1.50 9.90 13.00
N PRO A 86 -2.54 9.12 13.29
CA PRO A 86 -3.25 8.36 12.26
C PRO A 86 -3.97 9.31 11.29
N THR A 87 -3.95 8.95 10.01
CA THR A 87 -4.80 9.57 9.00
C THR A 87 -6.26 9.19 9.28
N ASP A 88 -7.19 10.09 8.97
CA ASP A 88 -8.62 9.83 9.12
C ASP A 88 -9.03 8.56 8.32
N PRO A 89 -9.78 7.62 8.92
CA PRO A 89 -10.18 6.38 8.26
C PRO A 89 -10.92 6.58 6.93
N SER A 90 -11.72 7.65 6.80
CA SER A 90 -12.42 7.96 5.56
C SER A 90 -11.46 8.41 4.46
N GLN A 91 -10.39 9.14 4.81
CA GLN A 91 -9.35 9.51 3.87
C GLN A 91 -8.58 8.27 3.40
N ILE A 92 -8.17 7.40 4.32
CA ILE A 92 -7.52 6.13 4.00
C ILE A 92 -8.39 5.30 3.05
N ALA A 93 -9.68 5.15 3.35
CA ALA A 93 -10.61 4.39 2.51
C ALA A 93 -10.77 5.01 1.10
N ASN A 94 -10.84 6.33 1.00
CA ASN A 94 -10.92 7.02 -0.29
C ASN A 94 -9.64 6.83 -1.13
N ASP A 95 -8.48 6.88 -0.49
CA ASP A 95 -7.19 6.66 -1.16
C ASP A 95 -7.06 5.21 -1.66
N MET A 96 -7.51 4.23 -0.87
CA MET A 96 -7.58 2.84 -1.29
C MET A 96 -8.50 2.66 -2.52
N GLN A 97 -9.68 3.29 -2.52
CA GLN A 97 -10.60 3.23 -3.67
C GLN A 97 -9.99 3.85 -4.93
N ARG A 98 -9.30 4.99 -4.80
CA ARG A 98 -8.60 5.62 -5.92
C ARG A 98 -7.52 4.70 -6.48
N MET A 99 -6.68 4.13 -5.61
CA MET A 99 -5.63 3.20 -6.02
C MET A 99 -6.19 2.00 -6.80
N LEU A 100 -7.29 1.41 -6.35
CA LEU A 100 -7.95 0.30 -7.03
C LEU A 100 -8.46 0.70 -8.43
N ASN A 101 -9.08 1.88 -8.53
CA ASN A 101 -9.59 2.39 -9.81
C ASN A 101 -8.44 2.64 -10.81
N ASP A 102 -7.32 3.20 -10.35
CA ASP A 102 -6.16 3.46 -11.19
C ASP A 102 -5.54 2.15 -11.71
N TRP A 103 -5.46 1.12 -10.87
CA TRP A 103 -5.02 -0.22 -11.28
C TRP A 103 -5.96 -0.86 -12.29
N TYR A 104 -7.28 -0.74 -12.07
CA TYR A 104 -8.27 -1.26 -13.01
C TYR A 104 -8.11 -0.61 -14.40
N ALA A 105 -7.96 0.71 -14.44
CA ALA A 105 -7.73 1.43 -15.69
C ALA A 105 -6.42 0.99 -16.38
N LYS A 106 -5.33 0.84 -15.61
CA LYS A 106 -4.04 0.39 -16.13
C LYS A 106 -4.09 -1.04 -16.69
N MET A 107 -4.79 -1.94 -16.01
CA MET A 107 -4.96 -3.32 -16.50
C MET A 107 -5.79 -3.37 -17.77
N GLY A 108 -6.86 -2.56 -17.84
CA GLY A 108 -7.66 -2.42 -19.06
C GLY A 108 -6.80 -1.98 -20.26
N GLN A 109 -5.90 -1.01 -20.06
CA GLN A 109 -4.96 -0.58 -21.10
C GLN A 109 -4.01 -1.70 -21.54
N LEU A 110 -3.42 -2.43 -20.60
CA LEU A 110 -2.52 -3.54 -20.91
C LEU A 110 -3.22 -4.70 -21.65
N ILE A 111 -4.49 -4.97 -21.32
CA ILE A 111 -5.29 -5.97 -22.02
C ILE A 111 -5.57 -5.51 -23.45
N GLN A 112 -5.94 -4.25 -23.65
CA GLN A 112 -6.13 -3.70 -24.99
C GLN A 112 -4.84 -3.75 -25.81
N GLU A 113 -3.71 -3.34 -25.23
CA GLU A 113 -2.40 -3.44 -25.88
C GLU A 113 -2.04 -4.89 -26.25
N PHE A 114 -2.45 -5.85 -25.42
CA PHE A 114 -2.27 -7.27 -25.72
C PHE A 114 -3.14 -7.70 -26.90
N GLU A 115 -4.43 -7.36 -26.90
CA GLU A 115 -5.34 -7.67 -28.02
C GLU A 115 -4.81 -7.07 -29.34
N ASP A 116 -4.50 -5.78 -29.35
CA ASP A 116 -3.98 -5.06 -30.52
C ASP A 116 -2.69 -5.71 -31.07
N LYS A 117 -1.84 -6.23 -30.17
CA LYS A 117 -0.57 -6.89 -30.54
C LYS A 117 -0.79 -8.25 -31.20
N TYR A 118 -1.87 -8.95 -30.88
CA TYR A 118 -2.10 -10.34 -31.30
C TYR A 118 -3.31 -10.53 -32.24
N GLU A 119 -4.13 -9.50 -32.49
CA GLU A 119 -5.23 -9.52 -33.49
C GLU A 119 -4.75 -9.76 -34.94
N GLY A 120 -3.43 -9.67 -35.21
CA GLY A 120 -2.85 -9.93 -36.53
C GLY A 120 -2.26 -11.34 -36.77
N VAL A 121 -2.48 -12.31 -35.88
CA VAL A 121 -1.89 -13.66 -36.01
C VAL A 121 -2.77 -14.65 -36.81
N GLU A 122 -4.00 -14.28 -37.16
CA GLU A 122 -4.85 -15.07 -38.05
C GLU A 122 -4.79 -14.57 -39.50
N ASP A 123 -3.72 -14.92 -40.22
CA ASP A 123 -3.83 -15.34 -41.63
C ASP A 123 -2.56 -16.08 -42.07
N GLY A 124 -2.38 -17.28 -41.52
CA GLY A 124 -1.26 -18.16 -41.82
C GLY A 124 -1.67 -19.62 -41.85
N THR A 125 -2.86 -19.93 -42.40
CA THR A 125 -3.23 -21.31 -42.69
C THR A 125 -2.30 -21.80 -43.82
N PRO A 126 -1.41 -22.79 -43.59
CA PRO A 126 -0.60 -23.32 -44.68
C PRO A 126 -1.54 -24.12 -45.59
N THR A 127 -1.81 -23.59 -46.78
CA THR A 127 -2.49 -24.34 -47.84
C THR A 127 -1.65 -25.56 -48.18
N VAL A 128 -2.07 -26.72 -47.71
CA VAL A 128 -1.42 -27.99 -48.04
C VAL A 128 -1.79 -28.32 -49.49
N GLU A 129 -0.98 -27.87 -50.45
CA GLU A 129 -1.08 -28.29 -51.85
C GLU A 129 -0.75 -29.79 -51.93
N ASN A 130 -1.81 -30.58 -52.06
CA ASN A 130 -1.73 -32.01 -52.28
C ASN A 130 -1.38 -32.27 -53.75
N THR A 131 -0.09 -32.17 -54.10
CA THR A 131 0.39 -32.53 -55.44
C THR A 131 0.39 -34.04 -55.59
N ARG A 132 -0.63 -34.53 -56.31
CA ARG A 132 -0.71 -35.89 -56.83
C ARG A 132 0.07 -35.95 -58.14
N ALA A 133 1.13 -36.76 -58.19
CA ALA A 133 1.68 -37.37 -59.41
C ALA A 133 2.44 -38.65 -59.05
#